data_AF-A0AA39PJD3-F1
#
_entry.id   AF-A0AA39PJD3-F1
#
_cell.length_a   1.000
_cell.length_b   1.000
_cell.length_c   1.000
_cell.angle_alpha   90.00
_cell.angle_beta   90.00
_cell.angle_gamma   90.00
#
_symmetry.space_group_name_H-M   'P 1'
#
loop_
_entity.id
_entity.type
_entity.pdbx_description
1 polymer ?
#
loop_
_entity_poly.entity_id
_entity_poly.type
_entity_poly.pdbx_seq_one_letter_code
_entity_poly.pdbx_strand_id
1 'polypeptide(L)'
;GKGKGYAINVALKDIHSMYSRTSASTVVDKILEVFQPNTVVLQCGADSLSVGKLNCLNLTMHGHAHYVQYLRKKNVPLILGGGRYTIMNVTRTWTYETACALGIEDTIDPNLPWNEYFERFGPRYRLEVVASNMEDMNRQSDAICRINALENLRKLNSAPSVGMHDVPNESMLEHLGFRKESDT
;
A
#
# COMPACT_ATOMS: atom_id res chain seq x y z
N GLY A 1 9.57 -15.22 -20.25
CA GLY A 1 10.87 -15.27 -19.55
C GLY A 1 10.70 -15.77 -18.12
N LYS A 2 11.76 -15.72 -17.31
CA LYS A 2 11.78 -16.23 -15.91
C LYS A 2 10.73 -15.58 -14.99
N GLY A 3 10.32 -14.34 -15.25
CA GLY A 3 9.27 -13.64 -14.48
C GLY A 3 7.82 -14.01 -14.84
N LYS A 4 7.59 -14.98 -15.75
CA LYS A 4 6.22 -15.38 -16.13
C LYS A 4 5.50 -15.99 -14.93
N GLY A 5 4.30 -15.48 -14.62
CA GLY A 5 3.49 -15.92 -13.49
C GLY A 5 3.73 -15.17 -12.18
N TYR A 6 4.83 -14.42 -12.06
CA TYR A 6 5.19 -13.65 -10.86
C TYR A 6 4.60 -12.23 -10.82
N ALA A 7 3.80 -11.86 -11.82
CA ALA A 7 3.05 -10.61 -11.85
C ALA A 7 1.56 -10.91 -11.68
N ILE A 8 1.03 -10.59 -10.51
CA ILE A 8 -0.39 -10.73 -10.19
C ILE A 8 -1.06 -9.36 -10.27
N ASN A 9 -2.14 -9.27 -11.04
CA ASN A 9 -2.93 -8.06 -11.19
C ASN A 9 -4.38 -8.38 -10.85
N VAL A 10 -4.99 -7.54 -10.00
CA VAL A 10 -6.41 -7.63 -9.64
C VAL A 10 -7.09 -6.36 -10.15
N ALA A 11 -7.82 -6.48 -11.26
CA ALA A 11 -8.52 -5.36 -11.86
C ALA A 11 -9.84 -5.09 -11.10
N LEU A 12 -10.11 -3.80 -10.83
CA LEU A 12 -11.32 -3.32 -10.18
C LEU A 12 -12.16 -2.50 -11.17
N LYS A 13 -13.48 -2.42 -10.95
CA LYS A 13 -14.40 -1.53 -11.67
C LYS A 13 -14.57 -0.18 -10.95
N ASP A 14 -15.06 0.80 -11.71
CA ASP A 14 -15.09 2.26 -11.44
C ASP A 14 -15.79 2.76 -10.17
N ILE A 15 -16.44 1.92 -9.36
CA ILE A 15 -16.95 2.39 -8.06
C ILE A 15 -16.73 1.32 -7.02
N HIS A 16 -15.76 1.60 -6.16
CA HIS A 16 -15.27 0.69 -5.14
C HIS A 16 -15.42 1.34 -3.77
N SER A 17 -16.47 1.00 -3.04
CA SER A 17 -16.77 1.58 -1.72
C SER A 17 -16.18 0.74 -0.59
N MET A 18 -16.01 -0.55 -0.83
CA MET A 18 -15.38 -1.45 0.10
C MET A 18 -14.72 -2.55 -0.71
N TYR A 19 -13.39 -2.53 -0.77
CA TYR A 19 -12.68 -3.80 -0.89
C TYR A 19 -13.17 -4.58 0.31
N SER A 20 -13.92 -5.66 0.09
CA SER A 20 -14.28 -6.53 1.20
C SER A 20 -12.94 -6.91 1.81
N ARG A 21 -12.67 -6.45 3.04
CA ARG A 21 -11.39 -6.64 3.74
C ARG A 21 -10.91 -8.09 3.64
N THR A 22 -11.85 -9.01 3.46
CA THR A 22 -11.73 -10.44 3.25
C THR A 22 -11.14 -10.87 1.90
N SER A 23 -11.58 -10.31 0.76
CA SER A 23 -11.27 -10.89 -0.56
C SER A 23 -9.83 -10.70 -1.03
N ALA A 24 -9.25 -9.50 -0.96
CA ALA A 24 -7.83 -9.34 -1.32
C ALA A 24 -6.87 -9.75 -0.21
N SER A 25 -7.30 -9.80 1.06
CA SER A 25 -6.48 -10.46 2.09
C SER A 25 -6.23 -11.94 1.77
N THR A 26 -7.20 -12.62 1.14
CA THR A 26 -7.01 -14.02 0.72
C THR A 26 -5.93 -14.16 -0.35
N VAL A 27 -5.87 -13.21 -1.30
CA VAL A 27 -4.84 -13.20 -2.35
C VAL A 27 -3.48 -12.90 -1.74
N VAL A 28 -3.39 -11.91 -0.84
CA VAL A 28 -2.14 -11.58 -0.14
C VAL A 28 -1.64 -12.75 0.71
N ASP A 29 -2.50 -13.42 1.47
CA ASP A 29 -2.14 -14.64 2.22
C ASP A 29 -1.51 -15.69 1.30
N LYS A 30 -2.12 -15.93 0.13
CA LYS A 30 -1.60 -16.91 -0.83
C LYS A 30 -0.27 -16.45 -1.46
N ILE A 31 -0.09 -15.16 -1.70
CA ILE A 31 1.20 -14.61 -2.16
C ILE A 31 2.27 -14.84 -1.11
N LEU A 32 2.01 -14.53 0.16
CA LEU A 32 2.97 -14.74 1.25
C LEU A 32 3.32 -16.22 1.42
N GLU A 33 2.34 -17.13 1.29
CA GLU A 33 2.53 -18.58 1.36
C GLU A 33 3.42 -19.12 0.23
N VAL A 34 3.16 -18.69 -1.01
CA VAL A 34 3.85 -19.23 -2.20
C VAL A 34 5.20 -18.55 -2.43
N PHE A 35 5.24 -17.22 -2.33
CA PHE A 35 6.42 -16.43 -2.66
C PHE A 35 7.42 -16.34 -1.49
N GLN A 36 6.97 -16.56 -0.25
CA GLN A 36 7.79 -16.49 0.97
C GLN A 36 8.80 -15.33 0.95
N PRO A 37 8.36 -14.08 0.78
CA PRO A 37 9.27 -12.95 0.70
C PRO A 37 9.99 -12.72 2.03
N ASN A 38 11.27 -12.34 1.99
CA ASN A 38 11.97 -11.81 3.16
C ASN A 38 11.49 -10.38 3.51
N THR A 39 11.06 -9.62 2.50
CA THR A 39 10.63 -8.23 2.63
C THR A 39 9.44 -7.95 1.71
N VAL A 40 8.47 -7.17 2.20
CA VAL A 40 7.31 -6.71 1.43
C VAL A 40 7.37 -5.20 1.32
N VAL A 41 7.22 -4.70 0.11
CA VAL A 41 7.10 -3.28 -0.19
C VAL A 41 5.64 -2.96 -0.46
N LEU A 42 5.00 -2.24 0.45
CA LEU A 42 3.63 -1.76 0.30
C LEU A 42 3.65 -0.32 -0.19
N GLN A 43 3.04 -0.07 -1.35
CA GLN A 43 2.86 1.26 -1.93
C GLN A 43 1.49 1.81 -1.52
N CYS A 44 1.46 2.85 -0.68
CA CYS A 44 0.25 3.45 -0.10
C CYS A 44 -0.25 4.66 -0.91
N GLY A 45 -0.66 4.43 -2.16
CA GLY A 45 -1.15 5.47 -3.07
C GLY A 45 -2.49 6.05 -2.60
N ALA A 46 -2.52 7.34 -2.29
CA ALA A 46 -3.69 8.03 -1.72
C ALA A 46 -4.74 8.45 -2.77
N ASP A 47 -4.49 8.19 -4.06
CA ASP A 47 -5.43 8.49 -5.15
C ASP A 47 -6.67 7.59 -5.15
N SER A 48 -6.62 6.50 -4.39
CA SER A 48 -7.74 5.58 -4.16
C SER A 48 -8.75 6.09 -3.12
N LEU A 49 -8.40 7.15 -2.39
CA LEU A 49 -9.29 7.77 -1.40
C LEU A 49 -10.49 8.42 -2.09
N SER A 50 -11.59 8.50 -1.35
CA SER A 50 -12.76 9.29 -1.75
C SER A 50 -12.39 10.77 -1.91
N VAL A 51 -12.38 11.24 -3.16
CA VAL A 51 -12.18 12.66 -3.46
C VAL A 51 -13.16 13.13 -4.53
N GLY A 52 -14.34 13.56 -4.11
CA GLY A 52 -15.33 14.18 -5.00
C GLY A 52 -15.77 13.30 -6.18
N LYS A 53 -16.41 13.92 -7.18
CA LYS A 53 -17.07 13.24 -8.30
C LYS A 53 -16.13 12.74 -9.42
N LEU A 54 -14.84 13.04 -9.35
CA LEU A 54 -13.88 12.75 -10.44
C LEU A 54 -13.04 11.49 -10.18
N ASN A 55 -13.02 10.97 -8.95
CA ASN A 55 -12.28 9.75 -8.62
C ASN A 55 -13.22 8.54 -8.66
N CYS A 56 -12.82 7.52 -9.44
CA CYS A 56 -13.52 6.24 -9.58
C CYS A 56 -13.32 5.29 -8.37
N LEU A 57 -12.74 5.78 -7.27
CA LEU A 57 -12.49 4.98 -6.07
C LEU A 57 -13.03 5.74 -4.85
N ASN A 58 -13.65 5.00 -3.93
CA ASN A 58 -14.40 5.55 -2.81
C ASN A 58 -13.91 4.99 -1.46
N LEU A 59 -12.58 4.87 -1.29
CA LEU A 59 -12.00 4.36 -0.05
C LEU A 59 -11.97 5.42 1.04
N THR A 60 -12.30 4.98 2.26
CA THR A 60 -12.07 5.75 3.49
C THR A 60 -10.61 5.65 3.92
N MET A 61 -10.21 6.55 4.82
CA MET A 61 -8.91 6.46 5.51
C MET A 61 -8.69 5.08 6.16
N HIS A 62 -9.69 4.57 6.89
CA HIS A 62 -9.60 3.27 7.55
C HIS A 62 -9.58 2.10 6.56
N GLY A 63 -10.32 2.20 5.46
CA GLY A 63 -10.32 1.19 4.41
C GLY A 63 -8.96 1.09 3.71
N HIS A 64 -8.33 2.24 3.46
CA HIS A 64 -7.00 2.33 2.86
C HIS A 64 -5.91 1.76 3.77
N ALA A 65 -5.92 2.13 5.06
CA ALA A 65 -4.95 1.65 6.06
C ALA A 65 -5.08 0.16 6.43
N HIS A 66 -6.09 -0.54 5.92
CA HIS A 66 -6.33 -1.95 6.20
C HIS A 66 -5.10 -2.83 5.91
N TYR A 67 -4.46 -2.63 4.75
CA TYR A 67 -3.30 -3.44 4.35
C TYR A 67 -2.06 -3.15 5.18
N VAL A 68 -1.91 -1.92 5.66
CA VAL A 68 -0.84 -1.56 6.60
C VAL A 68 -1.00 -2.37 7.89
N GLN A 69 -2.20 -2.35 8.49
CA GLN A 69 -2.48 -3.12 9.71
C GLN A 69 -2.34 -4.63 9.49
N TYR A 70 -2.81 -5.12 8.35
CA TYR A 70 -2.79 -6.54 8.01
C TYR A 70 -1.35 -7.05 7.81
N LEU A 71 -0.51 -6.33 7.06
CA LEU A 71 0.90 -6.72 6.84
C LEU A 71 1.76 -6.50 8.09
N ARG A 72 1.49 -5.49 8.92
CA ARG A 72 2.12 -5.33 10.23
C ARG A 72 1.96 -6.59 11.08
N LYS A 73 0.74 -7.13 11.16
CA LYS A 73 0.44 -8.37 11.92
C LYS A 73 1.18 -9.60 11.40
N LYS A 74 1.65 -9.57 10.15
CA LYS A 74 2.46 -10.63 9.54
C LYS A 74 3.97 -10.42 9.76
N ASN A 75 4.38 -9.35 10.44
CA ASN A 75 5.77 -8.93 10.67
C ASN A 75 6.56 -8.68 9.38
N VAL A 76 5.93 -8.14 8.33
CA VAL A 76 6.60 -7.85 7.05
C VAL A 76 6.35 -6.42 6.53
N PRO A 77 6.89 -5.34 7.14
CA PRO A 77 6.63 -3.99 6.66
C PRO A 77 7.84 -3.29 6.00
N LEU A 78 7.69 -2.88 4.74
CA LEU A 78 8.25 -1.65 4.19
C LEU A 78 7.10 -0.85 3.57
N ILE A 79 6.89 0.39 4.02
CA ILE A 79 5.83 1.28 3.54
C ILE A 79 6.46 2.37 2.67
N LEU A 80 5.95 2.53 1.45
CA LEU A 80 6.29 3.63 0.55
C LEU A 80 5.04 4.48 0.28
N GLY A 81 5.22 5.79 0.11
CA GLY A 81 4.14 6.69 -0.33
C GLY A 81 3.72 6.47 -1.79
N GLY A 82 3.08 7.47 -2.40
CA GLY A 82 2.78 7.48 -3.84
C GLY A 82 1.86 8.62 -4.28
N GLY A 83 1.01 8.36 -5.29
CA GLY A 83 0.23 9.34 -6.06
C GLY A 83 -0.61 10.34 -5.25
N ARG A 84 -0.97 11.48 -5.88
CA ARG A 84 -1.56 12.66 -5.24
C ARG A 84 -2.62 13.37 -6.09
N TYR A 85 -3.80 13.60 -5.53
CA TYR A 85 -4.72 14.65 -6.00
C TYR A 85 -5.27 15.59 -4.92
N THR A 86 -5.26 15.22 -3.64
CA THR A 86 -5.75 16.11 -2.56
C THR A 86 -4.87 16.03 -1.33
N ILE A 87 -3.98 17.02 -1.19
CA ILE A 87 -2.96 17.11 -0.13
C ILE A 87 -3.57 16.87 1.25
N MET A 88 -4.74 17.43 1.54
CA MET A 88 -5.40 17.30 2.84
C MET A 88 -5.78 15.86 3.18
N ASN A 89 -6.31 15.11 2.22
CA ASN A 89 -6.69 13.72 2.43
C ASN A 89 -5.45 12.83 2.47
N VAL A 90 -4.43 13.12 1.66
CA VAL A 90 -3.13 12.45 1.72
C VAL A 90 -2.51 12.60 3.10
N THR A 91 -2.48 13.82 3.66
CA THR A 91 -1.90 14.07 4.98
C THR A 91 -2.66 13.33 6.08
N ARG A 92 -4.00 13.35 6.05
CA ARG A 92 -4.81 12.59 7.02
C ARG A 92 -4.52 11.09 6.95
N THR A 93 -4.55 10.54 5.74
CA THR A 93 -4.37 9.11 5.52
C THR A 93 -2.98 8.65 5.90
N TRP A 94 -1.91 9.32 5.44
CA TRP A 94 -0.55 8.91 5.77
C TRP A 94 -0.23 9.08 7.26
N THR A 95 -0.82 10.08 7.94
CA THR A 95 -0.69 10.22 9.40
C THR A 95 -1.30 9.00 10.10
N TYR A 96 -2.50 8.59 9.71
CA TYR A 96 -3.17 7.43 10.27
C TYR A 96 -2.48 6.11 9.89
N GLU A 97 -2.01 5.94 8.65
CA GLU A 97 -1.24 4.78 8.22
C GLU A 97 0.08 4.65 8.98
N THR A 98 0.74 5.77 9.31
CA THR A 98 1.94 5.77 10.16
C THR A 98 1.61 5.26 11.57
N ALA A 99 0.50 5.72 12.16
CA ALA A 99 0.04 5.19 13.44
C ALA A 99 -0.27 3.69 13.37
N CYS A 100 -0.92 3.24 12.30
CA CYS A 100 -1.13 1.83 12.02
C CYS A 100 0.20 1.07 11.88
N ALA A 101 1.21 1.61 11.21
CA ALA A 101 2.50 0.95 11.06
C ALA A 101 3.19 0.73 12.42
N LEU A 102 3.07 1.72 13.31
CA LEU A 102 3.60 1.71 14.68
C LEU A 102 2.76 0.87 15.66
N GLY A 103 1.53 0.48 15.29
CA GLY A 103 0.63 -0.25 16.18
C GLY A 103 -0.01 0.61 17.26
N ILE A 104 -0.14 1.92 17.02
CA ILE A 104 -0.69 2.92 17.95
C ILE A 104 -1.96 3.58 17.40
N GLU A 105 -2.61 2.97 16.39
CA GLU A 105 -3.80 3.52 15.77
C GLU A 105 -4.97 3.76 16.74
N ASP A 106 -5.07 2.96 17.81
CA ASP A 106 -6.13 3.06 18.81
C ASP A 106 -5.89 4.19 19.82
N THR A 107 -4.69 4.79 19.83
CA THR A 107 -4.32 5.88 20.74
C THR A 107 -4.32 7.26 20.08
N ILE A 108 -4.53 7.34 18.76
CA ILE A 108 -4.50 8.62 18.03
C ILE A 108 -5.81 9.39 18.25
N ASP A 109 -5.70 10.69 18.59
CA ASP A 109 -6.87 11.55 18.73
C ASP A 109 -7.47 11.84 17.34
N PRO A 110 -8.77 11.60 17.12
CA PRO A 110 -9.45 12.01 15.89
C PRO A 110 -9.47 13.53 15.67
N ASN A 111 -9.31 14.34 16.72
CA ASN A 111 -9.19 15.79 16.60
C ASN A 111 -7.76 16.15 16.21
N LEU A 112 -7.62 16.98 15.17
CA LEU A 112 -6.30 17.37 14.73
C LEU A 112 -5.63 18.27 15.77
N PRO A 113 -4.36 18.04 16.11
CA PRO A 113 -3.61 18.98 16.92
C PRO A 113 -3.33 20.26 16.11
N TRP A 114 -3.22 21.37 16.83
CA TRP A 114 -2.83 22.63 16.20
C TRP A 114 -1.46 22.51 15.54
N ASN A 115 -1.33 23.07 14.34
CA ASN A 115 -0.10 23.16 13.56
C ASN A 115 -0.18 24.34 12.57
N GLU A 116 0.92 24.67 11.91
CA GLU A 116 1.00 25.79 10.96
C GLU A 116 0.04 25.67 9.75
N TYR A 117 -0.42 24.46 9.44
CA TYR A 117 -1.35 24.17 8.34
C TYR A 117 -2.80 23.91 8.81
N PHE A 118 -3.10 24.09 10.10
CA PHE A 118 -4.34 23.66 10.73
C PHE A 118 -5.60 24.16 10.01
N GLU A 119 -5.62 25.43 9.60
CA GLU A 119 -6.72 26.08 8.87
C GLU A 119 -7.10 25.35 7.58
N ARG A 120 -6.15 24.65 6.94
CA ARG A 120 -6.42 23.91 5.71
C ARG A 120 -7.32 22.69 5.93
N PHE A 121 -7.41 22.19 7.17
CA PHE A 121 -8.21 21.02 7.55
C PHE A 121 -9.64 21.37 7.97
N GLY A 122 -10.02 22.65 7.90
CA GLY A 122 -11.37 23.11 8.16
C GLY A 122 -12.41 22.54 7.17
N PRO A 123 -13.70 22.61 7.51
CA PRO A 123 -14.24 23.13 8.76
C PRO A 123 -14.28 22.07 9.90
N ARG A 124 -13.98 20.80 9.60
CA ARG A 124 -14.15 19.71 10.57
C ARG A 124 -12.96 19.53 11.51
N TYR A 125 -11.75 19.89 11.07
CA TYR A 125 -10.51 19.75 11.86
C TYR A 125 -10.29 18.36 12.47
N ARG A 126 -10.69 17.31 11.73
CA ARG A 126 -10.56 15.91 12.13
C ARG A 126 -9.62 15.12 11.23
N LEU A 127 -9.02 14.10 11.82
CA LEU A 127 -8.25 13.06 11.17
C LEU A 127 -9.20 12.01 10.57
N GLU A 128 -9.93 12.39 9.52
CA GLU A 128 -10.85 11.47 8.86
C GLU A 128 -10.96 11.75 7.34
N VAL A 129 -11.06 10.67 6.57
CA VAL A 129 -11.50 10.70 5.16
C VAL A 129 -12.67 9.76 5.03
N VAL A 130 -13.85 10.33 4.77
CA VAL A 130 -15.14 9.63 4.75
C VAL A 130 -15.54 9.24 3.34
N ALA A 131 -16.23 8.10 3.20
CA ALA A 131 -16.74 7.66 1.92
C ALA A 131 -17.82 8.65 1.43
N SER A 132 -17.90 8.81 0.11
CA SER A 132 -19.02 9.48 -0.55
C SER A 132 -20.19 8.52 -0.73
N ASN A 133 -21.37 9.04 -1.07
CA ASN A 133 -22.59 8.27 -1.33
C ASN A 133 -22.57 7.49 -2.67
N MET A 134 -21.39 7.17 -3.20
CA MET A 134 -21.26 6.41 -4.46
C MET A 134 -21.57 4.92 -4.22
N GLU A 135 -22.36 4.32 -5.12
CA GLU A 135 -22.80 2.91 -5.03
C GLU A 135 -21.72 1.93 -5.50
N ASP A 136 -21.45 0.89 -4.71
CA ASP A 136 -20.45 -0.13 -5.04
C ASP A 136 -20.85 -1.02 -6.23
N MET A 137 -20.08 -0.97 -7.32
CA MET A 137 -20.34 -1.74 -8.53
C MET A 137 -19.49 -3.02 -8.64
N ASN A 138 -18.73 -3.38 -7.59
CA ASN A 138 -17.74 -4.46 -7.64
C ASN A 138 -18.19 -5.81 -7.06
N ARG A 139 -19.42 -5.94 -6.54
CA ARG A 139 -19.88 -7.15 -5.80
C ARG A 139 -19.71 -8.47 -6.55
N GLN A 140 -19.92 -8.50 -7.88
CA GLN A 140 -19.84 -9.74 -8.68
C GLN A 140 -18.49 -9.95 -9.38
N SER A 141 -17.81 -8.87 -9.80
CA SER A 141 -16.52 -8.98 -10.51
C SER A 141 -15.35 -9.34 -9.60
N ASP A 142 -15.40 -8.97 -8.31
CA ASP A 142 -14.34 -9.26 -7.35
C ASP A 142 -14.08 -10.77 -7.18
N ALA A 143 -15.14 -11.58 -7.19
CA ALA A 143 -15.03 -13.03 -7.08
C ALA A 143 -14.24 -13.66 -8.23
N ILE A 144 -14.50 -13.22 -9.47
CA ILE A 144 -13.86 -13.75 -10.68
C ILE A 144 -12.37 -13.37 -10.70
N CYS A 145 -12.05 -12.10 -10.46
CA CYS A 145 -10.68 -11.62 -10.41
C CYS A 145 -9.87 -12.32 -9.31
N ARG A 146 -10.48 -12.55 -8.13
CA ARG A 146 -9.86 -13.31 -7.04
C ARG A 146 -9.59 -14.76 -7.42
N ILE A 147 -10.56 -15.47 -8.02
CA ILE A 147 -10.38 -16.86 -8.46
C ILE A 147 -9.21 -16.95 -9.46
N ASN A 148 -9.19 -16.05 -10.45
CA ASN A 148 -8.12 -16.03 -11.45
C ASN A 148 -6.75 -15.75 -10.83
N ALA A 149 -6.66 -14.82 -9.87
CA ALA A 149 -5.42 -14.55 -9.16
C ALA A 149 -4.93 -15.78 -8.37
N LEU A 150 -5.82 -16.46 -7.65
CA LEU A 150 -5.50 -17.66 -6.88
C LEU A 150 -5.09 -18.84 -7.78
N GLU A 151 -5.75 -19.03 -8.92
CA GLU A 151 -5.38 -20.04 -9.93
C GLU A 151 -4.01 -19.78 -10.54
N ASN A 152 -3.65 -18.52 -10.77
CA ASN A 152 -2.32 -18.16 -11.24
C ASN A 152 -1.25 -18.44 -10.17
N LEU A 153 -1.53 -18.10 -8.91
CA LEU A 153 -0.63 -18.39 -7.79
C LEU A 153 -0.42 -19.89 -7.55
N ARG A 154 -1.45 -20.71 -7.78
CA ARG A 154 -1.35 -22.19 -7.68
C ARG A 154 -0.37 -22.80 -8.67
N LYS A 155 -0.14 -22.16 -9.81
CA LYS A 155 0.76 -22.65 -10.87
C LYS A 155 2.23 -22.33 -10.59
N LEU A 156 2.52 -21.50 -9.59
CA LEU A 156 3.87 -21.17 -9.19
C LEU A 156 4.40 -22.26 -8.25
N ASN A 157 5.59 -22.75 -8.54
CA ASN A 157 6.38 -23.45 -7.52
C ASN A 157 6.84 -22.41 -6.50
N SER A 158 6.88 -22.79 -5.22
CA SER A 158 7.43 -21.91 -4.19
C SER A 158 8.79 -21.40 -4.63
N ALA A 159 8.95 -20.08 -4.65
CA ALA A 159 10.19 -19.46 -5.06
C ALA A 159 11.04 -19.24 -3.81
N PRO A 160 12.09 -20.04 -3.54
CA PRO A 160 13.03 -19.70 -2.49
C PRO A 160 13.61 -18.34 -2.85
N SER A 161 13.39 -17.40 -1.95
CA SER A 161 13.78 -16.00 -2.05
C SER A 161 15.27 -15.92 -2.44
N VAL A 162 15.63 -15.03 -3.37
CA VAL A 162 17.04 -14.69 -3.58
C VAL A 162 17.52 -14.05 -2.28
N GLY A 163 18.56 -14.61 -1.67
CA GLY A 163 19.10 -14.12 -0.41
C GLY A 163 19.39 -12.62 -0.49
N MET A 164 18.99 -11.87 0.54
CA MET A 164 19.39 -10.48 0.65
C MET A 164 20.90 -10.45 0.84
N HIS A 165 21.60 -9.82 -0.10
CA HIS A 165 23.03 -9.61 -0.02
C HIS A 165 23.27 -8.16 0.41
N ASP A 166 24.19 -7.95 1.34
CA ASP A 166 24.65 -6.61 1.65
C ASP A 166 25.18 -5.96 0.37
N VAL A 167 24.73 -4.74 0.11
CA VAL A 167 25.35 -3.91 -0.92
C VAL A 167 26.80 -3.68 -0.50
N PRO A 168 27.79 -3.96 -1.39
CA PRO A 168 29.17 -3.66 -1.09
C PRO A 168 29.32 -2.20 -0.63
N ASN A 169 30.05 -1.96 0.46
CA ASN A 169 30.29 -0.61 0.99
C ASN A 169 31.18 0.25 0.07
N GLU A 170 31.71 -0.34 -1.00
CA GLU A 170 32.48 0.33 -2.03
C GLU A 170 31.56 1.06 -3.01
N SER A 171 31.98 2.24 -3.44
CA SER A 171 31.28 2.96 -4.51
C SER A 171 31.38 2.16 -5.82
N MET A 172 30.39 2.31 -6.72
CA MET A 172 30.48 1.66 -8.05
C MET A 172 31.76 2.02 -8.80
N LEU A 173 32.30 3.22 -8.59
CA LEU A 173 33.56 3.67 -9.19
C LEU A 173 34.75 2.85 -8.65
N GLU A 174 34.83 2.66 -7.33
CA GLU A 174 35.87 1.84 -6.71
C GLU A 174 35.75 0.36 -7.09
N HIS A 175 34.52 -0.18 -7.12
CA HIS A 175 34.26 -1.56 -7.56
C HIS A 175 34.69 -1.81 -9.01
N LEU A 176 34.54 -0.81 -9.88
CA LEU A 176 34.97 -0.85 -11.27
C LEU A 176 36.47 -0.52 -11.46
N GLY A 177 37.22 -0.29 -10.38
CA GLY A 177 38.65 0.02 -10.42
C GLY A 177 38.98 1.47 -10.80
N PHE A 178 38.00 2.37 -10.85
CA PHE A 178 38.23 3.78 -11.09
C PHE A 178 38.62 4.48 -9.79
N ARG A 179 39.92 4.54 -9.53
CA ARG A 179 40.47 5.33 -8.43
C ARG A 179 40.59 6.78 -8.89
N LYS A 180 40.13 7.73 -8.07
CA LYS A 180 40.46 9.15 -8.27
C LYS A 180 41.97 9.28 -8.07
N GLU A 181 42.72 9.65 -9.11
CA GLU A 181 44.10 10.10 -8.92
C GLU A 181 44.04 11.27 -7.93
N SER A 182 44.74 11.13 -6.80
CA SER A 182 44.89 12.22 -5.87
C SER A 182 45.77 13.27 -6.54
N ASP A 183 45.19 14.42 -6.86
CA ASP A 183 45.94 15.62 -7.20
C ASP A 183 46.87 15.94 -6.02
N THR A 184 48.17 15.70 -6.21
CA THR A 184 49.26 16.25 -5.39
C THR A 184 49.35 17.76 -5.54
#